data_AF-A0A8C4QZ21-F1
#
_entry.id   AF-A0A8C4QZ21-F1
#
_cell.length_a   1.000
_cell.length_b   1.000
_cell.length_c   1.000
_cell.angle_alpha   90.00
_cell.angle_beta   90.00
_cell.angle_gamma   90.00
#
_symmetry.space_group_name_H-M   'P 1'
#
loop_
_entity.id
_entity.type
_entity.pdbx_description
1 polymer ?
#
loop_
_entity_poly.entity_id
_entity_poly.type
_entity_poly.pdbx_seq_one_letter_code
_entity_poly.pdbx_strand_id
1 'polypeptide(L)'
;MDVSKEGTEAWEAAIKRYEERIDRVETRITSRLRDQLGTAKNANEMFRIFSRFNALFVRPHIRGAIREYQTQLIQRVKDDIEALHDKFKVQYPQSQACRMSRVRDLPPVSGSIIWAKQIDRQLTAYMKRVEDVLGRGWENHVEGQKLKQDGDSFRAKLCTQDIFEDWARKVQQRNLGVTGRIFAIESTRARTRTGTVLRLKVNFLPEIITLSKEVRNLKWLGFRVPLAIVNKAHQANQLYPFAISLIESVRTYERTCERVEERKCIVLLVAGLRRDVQALIAEGISLVWESYKLDVYAQRLAETIFNFQEKVEDLLVIEEKIQLEVRSLETCAFDHKTFSEILGRIQKAVDDLNLHSYSNLSIWVNKLDTEIEEILGARLEAGLKAWTQVLLGQTDGKGDMDTDAPLTGHQPGGEPRIKLVVLEFRITNQLIHLEPHLEACREHLHWELHAWENVAVTLPRIQSQRYQVGVHFELSEEDKFFRNLHRKMPGGNSAREASQAAIQTLMKQVEVYVEEWLRYQNLWDMQQENVYSKLGDNLDRWQILLNQMRKCRLTFDNAETRKSFGPVVVDYAKVLLQSPYELNGFFEHVKYVLQLYLSFHYL
;
A
#
# COMPACT_ATOMS: atom_id res chain seq x y z
N MET A 1 -15.49 -80.09 -60.43
CA MET A 1 -14.63 -78.95 -60.86
C MET A 1 -14.56 -79.09 -62.35
N ASP A 2 -15.64 -78.68 -63.01
CA ASP A 2 -15.94 -79.14 -64.36
C ASP A 2 -15.28 -78.16 -65.32
N VAL A 3 -14.04 -78.46 -65.69
CA VAL A 3 -13.26 -77.73 -66.70
C VAL A 3 -13.55 -78.24 -68.13
N SER A 4 -14.68 -78.93 -68.32
CA SER A 4 -15.18 -79.27 -69.65
C SER A 4 -15.55 -77.99 -70.42
N LYS A 5 -15.59 -78.05 -71.76
CA LYS A 5 -15.97 -76.88 -72.57
C LYS A 5 -17.35 -76.33 -72.21
N GLU A 6 -18.28 -77.22 -71.89
CA GLU A 6 -19.62 -76.86 -71.39
C GLU A 6 -19.57 -76.26 -69.96
N GLY A 7 -18.64 -76.72 -69.12
CA GLY A 7 -18.39 -76.14 -67.80
C GLY A 7 -17.78 -74.74 -67.86
N THR A 8 -16.89 -74.47 -68.83
CA THR A 8 -16.39 -73.11 -69.08
C THR A 8 -17.47 -72.19 -69.63
N GLU A 9 -18.35 -72.68 -70.51
CA GLU A 9 -19.47 -71.91 -71.04
C GLU A 9 -20.53 -71.62 -69.96
N ALA A 10 -20.86 -72.62 -69.14
CA ALA A 10 -21.74 -72.46 -67.98
C ALA A 10 -21.15 -71.52 -66.93
N TRP A 11 -19.84 -71.59 -66.70
CA TRP A 11 -19.13 -70.69 -65.80
C TRP A 11 -19.05 -69.26 -66.33
N GLU A 12 -18.80 -69.07 -67.63
CA GLU A 12 -18.83 -67.74 -68.26
C GLU A 12 -20.24 -67.15 -68.22
N ALA A 13 -21.28 -67.95 -68.47
CA ALA A 13 -22.67 -67.53 -68.31
C ALA A 13 -23.02 -67.21 -66.85
N ALA A 14 -22.47 -67.95 -65.88
CA ALA A 14 -22.63 -67.68 -64.46
C ALA A 14 -21.88 -66.42 -64.02
N ILE A 15 -20.67 -66.19 -64.54
CA ILE A 15 -19.91 -64.95 -64.34
C ILE A 15 -20.72 -63.77 -64.90
N LYS A 16 -21.21 -63.83 -66.13
CA LYS A 16 -22.02 -62.75 -66.73
C LYS A 16 -23.27 -62.46 -65.89
N ARG A 17 -24.01 -63.47 -65.45
CA ARG A 17 -25.18 -63.29 -64.57
C ARG A 17 -24.79 -62.72 -63.20
N TYR A 18 -23.66 -63.13 -62.65
CA TYR A 18 -23.15 -62.63 -61.38
C TYR A 18 -22.68 -61.18 -61.51
N GLU A 19 -21.98 -60.83 -62.58
CA GLU A 19 -21.57 -59.46 -62.93
C GLU A 19 -22.80 -58.57 -63.11
N GLU A 20 -23.80 -58.98 -63.89
CA GLU A 20 -25.05 -58.21 -64.01
C GLU A 20 -25.76 -58.00 -62.66
N ARG A 21 -25.75 -59.01 -61.79
CA ARG A 21 -26.36 -58.90 -60.47
C ARG A 21 -25.54 -58.01 -59.54
N ILE A 22 -24.21 -58.11 -59.60
CA ILE A 22 -23.33 -57.30 -58.77
C ILE A 22 -23.34 -55.85 -59.24
N ASP A 23 -23.45 -55.58 -60.53
CA ASP A 23 -23.57 -54.22 -61.09
C ASP A 23 -24.84 -53.51 -60.60
N ARG A 24 -25.96 -54.23 -60.48
CA ARG A 24 -27.20 -53.70 -59.85
C ARG A 24 -27.01 -53.39 -58.37
N VAL A 25 -26.15 -54.12 -57.67
CA VAL A 25 -25.80 -53.83 -56.27
C VAL A 25 -24.82 -52.65 -56.20
N GLU A 26 -23.83 -52.61 -57.09
CA GLU A 26 -22.86 -51.53 -57.19
C GLU A 26 -23.53 -50.19 -57.48
N THR A 27 -24.49 -50.14 -58.40
CA THR A 27 -25.26 -48.91 -58.70
C THR A 27 -26.04 -48.39 -57.49
N ARG A 28 -26.66 -49.27 -56.69
CA ARG A 28 -27.35 -48.90 -55.43
C ARG A 28 -26.38 -48.47 -54.33
N ILE A 29 -25.22 -49.10 -54.24
CA ILE A 29 -24.16 -48.67 -53.31
C ILE A 29 -23.61 -47.32 -53.74
N THR A 30 -23.43 -47.11 -55.04
CA THR A 30 -22.90 -45.87 -55.63
C THR A 30 -23.82 -44.69 -55.36
N SER A 31 -25.14 -44.85 -55.52
CA SER A 31 -26.10 -43.79 -55.18
C SER A 31 -26.03 -43.43 -53.69
N ARG A 32 -26.03 -44.42 -52.80
CA ARG A 32 -25.90 -44.18 -51.35
C ARG A 32 -24.57 -43.56 -50.96
N LEU A 33 -23.47 -43.97 -51.60
CA LEU A 33 -22.16 -43.36 -51.36
C LEU A 33 -22.16 -41.90 -51.81
N ARG A 34 -22.75 -41.59 -52.97
CA ARG A 34 -22.87 -40.21 -53.46
C ARG A 34 -23.69 -39.36 -52.51
N ASP A 35 -24.80 -39.88 -52.01
CA ASP A 35 -25.64 -39.17 -51.03
C ASP A 35 -24.87 -38.91 -49.72
N GLN A 36 -24.17 -39.92 -49.20
CA GLN A 36 -23.38 -39.75 -47.97
C GLN A 36 -22.20 -38.77 -48.16
N LEU A 37 -21.55 -38.80 -49.32
CA LEU A 37 -20.49 -37.84 -49.64
C LEU A 37 -21.03 -36.43 -49.86
N GLY A 38 -22.21 -36.30 -50.48
CA GLY A 38 -22.89 -35.02 -50.68
C GLY A 38 -23.38 -34.39 -49.38
N THR A 39 -23.69 -35.20 -48.36
CA THR A 39 -24.05 -34.69 -47.02
C THR A 39 -22.85 -34.27 -46.17
N ALA A 40 -21.63 -34.71 -46.50
CA ALA A 40 -20.44 -34.38 -45.74
C ALA A 40 -19.98 -32.94 -46.03
N LYS A 41 -19.92 -32.10 -45.00
CA LYS A 41 -19.45 -30.70 -45.12
C LYS A 41 -17.95 -30.56 -44.92
N ASN A 42 -17.32 -31.52 -44.23
CA ASN A 42 -15.93 -31.45 -43.82
C ASN A 42 -15.06 -32.51 -44.50
N ALA A 43 -13.86 -32.14 -44.94
CA ALA A 43 -12.93 -33.08 -45.58
C ALA A 43 -12.59 -34.27 -44.67
N ASN A 44 -12.43 -34.03 -43.36
CA ASN A 44 -12.18 -35.08 -42.37
C ASN A 44 -13.34 -36.10 -42.26
N GLU A 45 -14.58 -35.66 -42.49
CA GLU A 45 -15.75 -36.55 -42.50
C GLU A 45 -15.81 -37.36 -43.79
N MET A 46 -15.53 -36.71 -44.93
CA MET A 46 -15.36 -37.42 -46.20
C MET A 46 -14.28 -38.51 -46.08
N PHE A 47 -13.10 -38.20 -45.55
CA PHE A 47 -12.02 -39.18 -45.34
C PHE A 47 -12.43 -40.36 -44.45
N ARG A 48 -13.25 -40.14 -43.40
CA ARG A 48 -13.76 -41.23 -42.55
C ARG A 48 -14.72 -42.15 -43.30
N ILE A 49 -15.54 -41.60 -44.18
CA ILE A 49 -16.43 -42.37 -45.05
C ILE A 49 -15.58 -43.17 -46.05
N PHE A 50 -14.58 -42.55 -46.67
CA PHE A 50 -13.64 -43.23 -47.58
C PHE A 50 -12.87 -44.38 -46.92
N SER A 51 -12.34 -44.19 -45.70
CA SER A 51 -11.60 -45.25 -45.00
C SER A 51 -12.47 -46.47 -44.67
N ARG A 52 -13.78 -46.27 -44.43
CA ARG A 52 -14.72 -47.36 -44.15
C ARG A 52 -15.05 -48.18 -45.40
N PHE A 53 -15.06 -47.53 -46.56
CA PHE A 53 -15.41 -48.16 -47.84
C PHE A 53 -14.20 -48.53 -48.71
N ASN A 54 -12.98 -48.48 -48.16
CA ASN A 54 -11.73 -48.75 -48.89
C ASN A 54 -11.74 -50.12 -49.63
N ALA A 55 -12.33 -51.15 -49.03
CA ALA A 55 -12.47 -52.47 -49.64
C ALA A 55 -13.33 -52.49 -50.92
N LEU A 56 -14.19 -51.49 -51.13
CA LEU A 56 -15.09 -51.40 -52.29
C LEU A 56 -14.43 -50.72 -53.50
N PHE A 57 -13.25 -50.11 -53.34
CA PHE A 57 -12.57 -49.33 -54.39
C PHE A 57 -11.81 -50.17 -55.43
N VAL A 58 -11.86 -51.49 -55.31
CA VAL A 58 -11.39 -52.44 -56.34
C VAL A 58 -12.36 -52.47 -57.54
N ARG A 59 -13.63 -52.11 -57.33
CA ARG A 59 -14.71 -52.22 -58.33
C ARG A 59 -14.77 -50.99 -59.26
N PRO A 60 -14.90 -51.17 -60.58
CA PRO A 60 -14.77 -50.09 -61.58
C PRO A 60 -15.91 -49.06 -61.56
N HIS A 61 -17.16 -49.46 -61.31
CA HIS A 61 -18.29 -48.50 -61.29
C HIS A 61 -18.23 -47.57 -60.08
N ILE A 62 -17.91 -48.11 -58.91
CA ILE A 62 -17.69 -47.35 -57.68
C ILE A 62 -16.48 -46.42 -57.84
N ARG A 63 -15.40 -46.90 -58.46
CA ARG A 63 -14.20 -46.08 -58.76
C ARG A 63 -14.52 -44.93 -59.71
N GLY A 64 -15.34 -45.15 -60.74
CA GLY A 64 -15.74 -44.12 -61.70
C GLY A 64 -16.54 -42.98 -61.06
N ALA A 65 -17.51 -43.31 -60.21
CA ALA A 65 -18.35 -42.33 -59.52
C ALA A 65 -17.60 -41.50 -58.47
N ILE A 66 -16.48 -42.03 -57.97
CA ILE A 66 -15.67 -41.41 -56.93
C ILE A 66 -14.59 -40.44 -57.51
N ARG A 67 -14.28 -40.51 -58.81
CA ARG A 67 -13.22 -39.68 -59.44
C ARG A 67 -13.42 -38.18 -59.24
N GLU A 68 -14.65 -37.69 -59.34
CA GLU A 68 -14.97 -36.27 -59.12
C GLU A 68 -14.60 -35.84 -57.69
N TYR A 69 -14.95 -36.65 -56.69
CA TYR A 69 -14.65 -36.37 -55.29
C TYR A 69 -13.19 -36.65 -54.92
N GLN A 70 -12.50 -37.55 -55.63
CA GLN A 70 -11.05 -37.75 -55.49
C GLN A 70 -10.28 -36.47 -55.80
N THR A 71 -10.58 -35.80 -56.91
CA THR A 71 -9.91 -34.53 -57.27
C THR A 71 -10.13 -33.46 -56.20
N GLN A 72 -11.36 -33.34 -55.67
CA GLN A 72 -11.67 -32.39 -54.59
C GLN A 72 -10.99 -32.73 -53.26
N LEU A 73 -10.80 -34.01 -52.94
CA LEU A 73 -10.09 -34.43 -51.73
C LEU A 73 -8.58 -34.26 -51.85
N ILE A 74 -8.01 -34.52 -53.02
CA ILE A 74 -6.60 -34.29 -53.30
C ILE A 74 -6.28 -32.81 -53.23
N GLN A 75 -7.11 -31.94 -53.83
CA GLN A 75 -6.94 -30.48 -53.74
C GLN A 75 -6.97 -30.00 -52.29
N ARG A 76 -7.92 -30.46 -51.46
CA ARG A 76 -7.96 -30.08 -50.04
C ARG A 76 -6.76 -30.61 -49.25
N VAL A 77 -6.28 -31.81 -49.54
CA VAL A 77 -5.05 -32.33 -48.92
C VAL A 77 -3.83 -31.52 -49.35
N LYS A 78 -3.80 -31.06 -50.60
CA LYS A 78 -2.77 -30.15 -51.09
C LYS A 78 -2.81 -28.83 -50.32
N ASP A 79 -3.99 -28.23 -50.16
CA ASP A 79 -4.18 -27.00 -49.37
C ASP A 79 -3.75 -27.21 -47.90
N ASP A 80 -4.08 -28.36 -47.31
CA ASP A 80 -3.64 -28.73 -45.95
C ASP A 80 -2.10 -28.87 -45.85
N ILE A 81 -1.46 -29.46 -46.87
CA ILE A 81 0.01 -29.59 -46.95
C ILE A 81 0.69 -28.23 -47.20
N GLU A 82 0.08 -27.35 -48.00
CA GLU A 82 0.55 -25.98 -48.21
C GLU A 82 0.41 -25.17 -46.92
N ALA A 83 -0.68 -25.33 -46.17
CA ALA A 83 -0.84 -24.74 -44.85
C ALA A 83 0.17 -25.27 -43.83
N LEU A 84 0.57 -26.55 -43.91
CA LEU A 84 1.69 -27.08 -43.13
C LEU A 84 3.02 -26.45 -43.53
N HIS A 85 3.24 -26.22 -44.83
CA HIS A 85 4.42 -25.52 -45.33
C HIS A 85 4.48 -24.08 -44.80
N ASP A 86 3.36 -23.35 -44.82
CA ASP A 86 3.32 -21.98 -44.33
C ASP A 86 3.54 -21.92 -42.81
N LYS A 87 3.01 -22.88 -42.06
CA LYS A 87 3.34 -23.06 -40.64
C LYS A 87 4.83 -23.33 -40.44
N PHE A 88 5.45 -24.12 -41.30
CA PHE A 88 6.88 -24.41 -41.21
C PHE A 88 7.76 -23.21 -41.57
N LYS A 89 7.38 -22.42 -42.58
CA LYS A 89 8.12 -21.20 -43.01
C LYS A 89 8.27 -20.17 -41.90
N VAL A 90 7.26 -20.02 -41.04
CA VAL A 90 7.30 -19.11 -39.88
C VAL A 90 8.35 -19.54 -38.85
N GLN A 91 8.86 -20.77 -38.93
CA GLN A 91 9.82 -21.39 -38.01
C GLN A 91 9.34 -21.46 -36.56
N TYR A 92 9.94 -22.38 -35.81
CA TYR A 92 9.59 -22.59 -34.42
C TYR A 92 9.80 -21.36 -33.51
N PRO A 93 10.94 -20.63 -33.55
CA PRO A 93 11.21 -19.56 -32.57
C PRO A 93 10.26 -18.37 -32.65
N GLN A 94 9.75 -18.05 -33.85
CA GLN A 94 8.84 -16.93 -34.08
C GLN A 94 7.37 -17.35 -33.86
N SER A 95 7.08 -18.64 -33.93
CA SER A 95 5.74 -19.17 -33.73
C SER A 95 5.25 -19.04 -32.28
N GLN A 96 3.93 -18.98 -32.11
CA GLN A 96 3.29 -19.06 -30.80
C GLN A 96 3.61 -20.39 -30.08
N ALA A 97 3.97 -21.44 -30.82
CA ALA A 97 4.33 -22.74 -30.26
C ALA A 97 5.54 -22.65 -29.33
N CYS A 98 6.52 -21.77 -29.61
CA CYS A 98 7.68 -21.55 -28.73
C CYS A 98 7.28 -20.91 -27.39
N ARG A 99 6.35 -19.94 -27.41
CA ARG A 99 5.83 -19.34 -26.17
C ARG A 99 5.05 -20.36 -25.35
N MET A 100 4.18 -21.13 -26.01
CA MET A 100 3.39 -22.17 -25.36
C MET A 100 4.26 -23.30 -24.81
N SER A 101 5.30 -23.71 -25.53
CA SER A 101 6.24 -24.72 -25.05
C SER A 101 6.99 -24.23 -23.82
N ARG A 102 7.40 -22.95 -23.79
CA ARG A 102 8.11 -22.36 -22.65
C ARG A 102 7.24 -22.30 -21.41
N VAL A 103 5.95 -22.00 -21.56
CA VAL A 103 4.97 -22.06 -20.45
C VAL A 103 4.78 -23.49 -19.94
N ARG A 104 4.87 -24.49 -20.83
CA ARG A 104 4.82 -25.92 -20.48
C ARG A 104 6.18 -26.50 -20.06
N ASP A 105 7.16 -25.65 -19.75
CA ASP A 105 8.50 -26.06 -19.31
C ASP A 105 9.26 -26.94 -20.32
N LEU A 106 8.96 -26.81 -21.61
CA LEU A 106 9.70 -27.47 -22.68
C LEU A 106 10.81 -26.56 -23.21
N PRO A 107 12.09 -26.96 -23.06
CA PRO A 107 13.23 -26.23 -23.61
C PRO A 107 13.14 -26.05 -25.14
N PRO A 108 13.76 -24.99 -25.70
CA PRO A 108 13.59 -24.62 -27.10
C PRO A 108 14.05 -25.70 -28.08
N VAL A 109 15.13 -26.44 -27.77
CA VAL A 109 15.61 -27.53 -28.64
C VAL A 109 14.60 -28.67 -28.66
N SER A 110 14.23 -29.19 -27.49
CA SER A 110 13.22 -30.26 -27.40
C SER A 110 11.86 -29.85 -27.98
N GLY A 111 11.45 -28.60 -27.77
CA GLY A 111 10.21 -28.04 -28.31
C GLY A 111 10.24 -27.93 -29.83
N SER A 112 11.35 -27.50 -30.43
CA SER A 112 11.51 -27.44 -31.89
C SER A 112 11.45 -28.84 -32.53
N ILE A 113 12.05 -29.84 -31.88
CA ILE A 113 12.04 -31.24 -32.34
C ILE A 113 10.62 -31.83 -32.23
N ILE A 114 9.91 -31.58 -31.12
CA ILE A 114 8.52 -32.03 -30.94
C ILE A 114 7.62 -31.38 -31.99
N TRP A 115 7.76 -30.08 -32.22
CA TRP A 115 7.01 -29.35 -33.23
C TRP A 115 7.26 -29.88 -34.64
N ALA A 116 8.53 -30.08 -35.02
CA ALA A 116 8.89 -30.67 -36.31
C ALA A 116 8.35 -32.10 -36.47
N LYS A 117 8.48 -32.95 -35.45
CA LYS A 117 7.89 -34.32 -35.46
C LYS A 117 6.37 -34.30 -35.51
N GLN A 118 5.71 -33.31 -34.92
CA GLN A 118 4.26 -33.19 -34.98
C GLN A 118 3.80 -32.82 -36.40
N ILE A 119 4.53 -31.95 -37.09
CA ILE A 119 4.29 -31.64 -38.50
C ILE A 119 4.54 -32.87 -39.37
N ASP A 120 5.62 -33.64 -39.13
CA ASP A 120 5.89 -34.88 -39.86
C ASP A 120 4.80 -35.95 -39.63
N ARG A 121 4.27 -36.06 -38.41
CA ARG A 121 3.12 -36.94 -38.11
C ARG A 121 1.86 -36.50 -38.85
N GLN A 122 1.59 -35.19 -38.92
CA GLN A 122 0.47 -34.66 -39.67
C GLN A 122 0.64 -34.91 -41.17
N LEU A 123 1.83 -34.66 -41.71
CA LEU A 123 2.18 -34.96 -43.10
C LEU A 123 1.97 -36.46 -43.41
N THR A 124 2.49 -37.35 -42.56
CA THR A 124 2.32 -38.80 -42.70
C THR A 124 0.84 -39.20 -42.63
N ALA A 125 0.05 -38.56 -41.77
CA ALA A 125 -1.38 -38.79 -41.70
C ALA A 125 -2.10 -38.31 -42.98
N TYR A 126 -1.69 -37.19 -43.57
CA TYR A 126 -2.22 -36.72 -44.85
C TYR A 126 -1.82 -37.65 -46.00
N MET A 127 -0.57 -38.11 -46.05
CA MET A 127 -0.12 -39.10 -47.04
C MET A 127 -0.90 -40.42 -46.92
N LYS A 128 -1.13 -40.89 -45.69
CA LYS A 128 -1.97 -42.07 -45.44
C LYS A 128 -3.43 -41.86 -45.89
N ARG A 129 -3.97 -40.65 -45.74
CA ARG A 129 -5.31 -40.32 -46.26
C ARG A 129 -5.36 -40.33 -47.79
N VAL A 130 -4.29 -39.89 -48.46
CA VAL A 130 -4.16 -39.99 -49.92
C VAL A 130 -4.05 -41.45 -50.35
N GLU A 131 -3.28 -42.26 -49.63
CA GLU A 131 -3.21 -43.71 -49.80
C GLU A 131 -4.58 -44.37 -49.66
N ASP A 132 -5.38 -43.97 -48.66
CA ASP A 132 -6.73 -44.51 -48.44
C ASP A 132 -7.74 -44.10 -49.54
N VAL A 133 -7.51 -42.98 -50.24
CA VAL A 133 -8.41 -42.46 -51.29
C VAL A 133 -8.12 -43.04 -52.68
N LEU A 134 -6.85 -43.25 -53.01
CA LEU A 134 -6.43 -43.74 -54.34
C LEU A 134 -6.00 -45.22 -54.32
N GLY A 135 -5.86 -45.82 -53.14
CA GLY A 135 -5.33 -47.16 -52.94
C GLY A 135 -3.82 -47.22 -53.20
N ARG A 136 -3.27 -48.44 -53.37
CA ARG A 136 -1.83 -48.67 -53.57
C ARG A 136 -1.24 -48.07 -54.85
N GLY A 137 -2.08 -47.54 -55.76
CA GLY A 137 -1.68 -46.92 -57.02
C GLY A 137 -1.65 -45.39 -57.00
N TRP A 138 -1.77 -44.76 -55.83
CA TRP A 138 -1.74 -43.30 -55.69
C TRP A 138 -0.44 -42.68 -56.23
N GLU A 139 0.67 -43.42 -56.13
CA GLU A 139 1.98 -43.02 -56.64
C GLU A 139 2.03 -42.91 -58.17
N ASN A 140 1.15 -43.57 -58.91
CA ASN A 140 1.12 -43.51 -60.37
C ASN A 140 0.17 -42.43 -60.90
N HIS A 141 -0.61 -41.79 -60.02
CA HIS A 141 -1.49 -40.69 -60.39
C HIS A 141 -0.68 -39.40 -60.55
N VAL A 142 -0.97 -38.58 -61.57
CA VAL A 142 -0.24 -37.33 -61.86
C VAL A 142 -0.20 -36.39 -60.64
N GLU A 143 -1.30 -36.30 -59.89
CA GLU A 143 -1.36 -35.48 -58.67
C GLU A 143 -0.70 -36.17 -57.46
N GLY A 144 -0.72 -37.51 -57.41
CA GLY A 144 -0.07 -38.27 -56.34
C GLY A 144 1.46 -38.27 -56.46
N GLN A 145 2.01 -38.24 -57.68
CA GLN A 145 3.44 -38.05 -57.93
C GLN A 145 3.92 -36.69 -57.43
N LYS A 146 3.16 -35.63 -57.72
CA LYS A 146 3.47 -34.27 -57.23
C LYS A 146 3.40 -34.21 -55.71
N LEU A 147 2.33 -34.76 -55.11
CA LEU A 147 2.22 -34.82 -53.64
C LEU A 147 3.33 -35.65 -52.99
N LYS A 148 3.77 -36.74 -53.63
CA LYS A 148 4.91 -37.52 -53.14
C LYS A 148 6.20 -36.69 -53.17
N GLN A 149 6.48 -35.99 -54.28
CA GLN A 149 7.64 -35.10 -54.38
C GLN A 149 7.59 -33.94 -53.36
N ASP A 150 6.43 -33.31 -53.21
CA ASP A 150 6.19 -32.26 -52.21
C ASP A 150 6.34 -32.81 -50.78
N GLY A 151 5.83 -34.02 -50.54
CA GLY A 151 5.95 -34.75 -49.29
C GLY A 151 7.38 -35.11 -48.93
N ASP A 152 8.13 -35.70 -49.86
CA ASP A 152 9.51 -36.14 -49.66
C ASP A 152 10.45 -34.93 -49.49
N SER A 153 10.25 -33.86 -50.28
CA SER A 153 11.01 -32.61 -50.11
C SER A 153 10.71 -31.91 -48.79
N PHE A 154 9.45 -31.96 -48.32
CA PHE A 154 9.08 -31.43 -47.02
C PHE A 154 9.63 -32.28 -45.87
N ARG A 155 9.64 -33.61 -46.04
CA ARG A 155 10.22 -34.54 -45.06
C ARG A 155 11.72 -34.34 -44.91
N ALA A 156 12.44 -34.13 -46.02
CA ALA A 156 13.86 -33.80 -46.00
C ALA A 156 14.14 -32.49 -45.22
N LYS A 157 13.26 -31.49 -45.34
CA LYS A 157 13.37 -30.23 -44.59
C LYS A 157 12.99 -30.36 -43.10
N LEU A 158 12.18 -31.36 -42.76
CA LEU A 158 11.75 -31.67 -41.38
C LEU A 158 12.74 -32.57 -40.63
N CYS A 159 13.91 -32.86 -41.19
CA CYS A 159 14.95 -33.65 -40.54
C CYS A 159 15.38 -33.03 -39.20
N THR A 160 15.05 -33.73 -38.11
CA THR A 160 15.35 -33.29 -36.73
C THR A 160 16.75 -33.71 -36.27
N GLN A 161 17.50 -34.44 -37.10
CA GLN A 161 18.85 -34.92 -36.79
C GLN A 161 19.85 -33.76 -36.73
N ASP A 162 19.79 -32.82 -37.67
CA ASP A 162 20.70 -31.66 -37.69
C ASP A 162 20.57 -30.82 -36.42
N ILE A 163 19.34 -30.58 -35.96
CA ILE A 163 19.04 -29.86 -34.72
C ILE A 163 19.63 -30.59 -33.50
N PHE A 164 19.53 -31.93 -33.49
CA PHE A 164 20.08 -32.77 -32.42
C PHE A 164 21.62 -32.78 -32.42
N GLU A 165 22.25 -32.88 -33.59
CA GLU A 165 23.71 -32.86 -33.72
C GLU A 165 24.31 -31.51 -33.34
N ASP A 166 23.68 -30.41 -33.77
CA ASP A 166 24.07 -29.06 -33.38
C ASP A 166 23.91 -28.84 -31.88
N TRP A 167 22.84 -29.36 -31.28
CA TRP A 167 22.67 -29.35 -29.83
C TRP A 167 23.77 -30.14 -29.13
N ALA A 168 24.01 -31.39 -29.54
CA ALA A 168 25.03 -32.24 -28.93
C ALA A 168 26.42 -31.60 -29.03
N ARG A 169 26.76 -30.98 -30.17
CA ARG A 169 28.01 -30.25 -30.38
C ARG A 169 28.12 -29.06 -29.41
N LYS A 170 27.07 -28.22 -29.31
CA LYS A 170 27.05 -27.06 -28.40
C LYS A 170 27.17 -27.47 -26.94
N VAL A 171 26.50 -28.55 -26.54
CA VAL A 171 26.54 -29.07 -25.17
C VAL A 171 27.91 -29.68 -24.82
N GLN A 172 28.56 -30.34 -25.77
CA GLN A 172 29.90 -30.91 -25.56
C GLN A 172 31.01 -29.83 -25.54
N GLN A 173 30.88 -28.79 -26.35
CA GLN A 173 31.81 -27.65 -26.35
C GLN A 173 31.70 -26.80 -25.08
N ARG A 174 30.56 -26.84 -24.39
CA ARG A 174 30.35 -26.09 -23.15
C ARG A 174 30.73 -26.93 -21.92
N ASN A 175 31.54 -26.34 -21.05
CA ASN A 175 31.84 -26.90 -19.74
C ASN A 175 30.68 -26.64 -18.78
N LEU A 176 29.63 -27.45 -18.86
CA LEU A 176 28.45 -27.41 -17.98
C LEU A 176 28.68 -28.15 -16.65
N GLY A 177 29.93 -28.19 -16.16
CA GLY A 177 30.26 -28.83 -14.90
C GLY A 177 29.82 -27.94 -13.73
N VAL A 178 28.98 -28.46 -12.84
CA VAL A 178 28.69 -27.86 -11.53
C VAL A 178 29.82 -28.28 -10.61
N THR A 179 30.97 -27.63 -10.73
CA THR A 179 32.11 -27.86 -9.83
C THR A 179 32.58 -26.53 -9.25
N GLY A 180 33.03 -26.56 -8.00
CA GLY A 180 33.52 -25.38 -7.29
C GLY A 180 32.51 -24.78 -6.30
N ARG A 181 32.69 -23.49 -6.00
CA ARG A 181 31.96 -22.78 -4.94
C ARG A 181 30.48 -22.63 -5.27
N ILE A 182 29.65 -22.72 -4.23
CA ILE A 182 28.19 -22.60 -4.32
C ILE A 182 27.78 -21.18 -4.74
N PHE A 183 28.49 -20.18 -4.22
CA PHE A 183 28.23 -18.78 -4.51
C PHE A 183 29.28 -18.18 -5.45
N ALA A 184 28.81 -17.43 -6.42
CA ALA A 184 29.58 -16.52 -7.25
C ALA A 184 29.10 -15.09 -6.99
N ILE A 185 30.04 -14.16 -6.90
CA ILE A 185 29.71 -12.74 -6.79
C ILE A 185 29.60 -12.19 -8.21
N GLU A 186 28.40 -11.81 -8.63
CA GLU A 186 28.16 -11.19 -9.93
C GLU A 186 28.07 -9.67 -9.75
N SER A 187 28.90 -8.93 -10.49
CA SER A 187 28.82 -7.48 -10.51
C SER A 187 27.67 -7.05 -11.41
N THR A 188 26.57 -6.59 -10.82
CA THR A 188 25.39 -6.12 -11.54
C THR A 188 25.37 -4.59 -11.54
N ARG A 189 25.19 -3.97 -12.71
CA ARG A 189 24.92 -2.53 -12.77
C ARG A 189 23.56 -2.27 -12.12
N ALA A 190 23.53 -1.47 -11.06
CA ALA A 190 22.27 -1.16 -10.39
C ALA A 190 21.32 -0.45 -11.38
N ARG A 191 20.06 -0.92 -11.44
CA ARG A 191 19.04 -0.41 -12.36
C ARG A 191 18.55 1.00 -11.97
N THR A 192 18.83 1.44 -10.76
CA THR A 192 18.26 2.65 -10.13
C THR A 192 19.26 3.51 -9.35
N ARG A 193 20.52 3.09 -9.18
CA ARG A 193 21.57 3.86 -8.47
C ARG A 193 22.83 3.95 -9.32
N THR A 194 23.50 5.10 -9.26
CA THR A 194 24.86 5.28 -9.78
C THR A 194 25.85 4.47 -8.93
N GLY A 195 26.14 3.25 -9.36
CA GLY A 195 27.12 2.37 -8.71
C GLY A 195 27.05 0.94 -9.24
N THR A 196 28.19 0.28 -9.30
CA THR A 196 28.27 -1.16 -9.56
C THR A 196 27.97 -1.89 -8.25
N VAL A 197 26.87 -2.62 -8.18
CA VAL A 197 26.48 -3.37 -6.97
C VAL A 197 26.87 -4.82 -7.15
N LEU A 198 27.64 -5.35 -6.21
CA LEU A 198 27.99 -6.76 -6.15
C LEU A 198 26.78 -7.53 -5.62
N ARG A 199 26.26 -8.47 -6.41
CA ARG A 199 25.14 -9.34 -6.04
C ARG A 199 25.64 -10.75 -5.82
N LEU A 200 25.03 -11.42 -4.84
CA LEU A 200 25.30 -12.81 -4.57
C LEU A 200 24.46 -13.64 -5.55
N LYS A 201 25.12 -14.50 -6.33
CA LYS A 201 24.42 -15.42 -7.23
C LYS A 201 24.89 -16.83 -6.97
N VAL A 202 23.95 -17.75 -6.84
CA VAL A 202 24.28 -19.17 -6.79
C VAL A 202 24.86 -19.58 -8.14
N ASN A 203 26.00 -20.26 -8.13
CA ASN A 203 26.71 -20.75 -9.32
C ASN A 203 25.97 -21.97 -9.92
N PHE A 204 24.73 -21.74 -10.32
CA PHE A 204 23.87 -22.70 -10.99
C PHE A 204 23.23 -22.02 -12.19
N LEU A 205 23.86 -22.21 -13.35
CA LEU A 205 23.40 -21.61 -14.59
C LEU A 205 22.02 -22.19 -14.98
N PRO A 206 21.09 -21.35 -15.46
CA PRO A 206 19.79 -21.82 -15.95
C PRO A 206 19.92 -22.82 -17.10
N GLU A 207 21.07 -22.82 -17.78
CA GLU A 207 21.41 -23.75 -18.85
C GLU A 207 21.53 -25.21 -18.37
N ILE A 208 21.88 -25.42 -17.11
CA ILE A 208 21.96 -26.76 -16.52
C ILE A 208 20.54 -27.35 -16.34
N ILE A 209 19.57 -26.50 -15.99
CA ILE A 209 18.15 -26.86 -15.88
C ILE A 209 17.60 -27.20 -17.27
N THR A 210 17.93 -26.39 -18.28
CA THR A 210 17.50 -26.68 -19.65
C THR A 210 18.12 -27.98 -20.15
N LEU A 211 19.39 -28.24 -19.84
CA LEU A 211 20.06 -29.48 -20.23
C LEU A 211 19.40 -30.71 -19.63
N SER A 212 19.05 -30.69 -18.35
CA SER A 212 18.42 -31.86 -17.72
C SER A 212 17.01 -32.14 -18.27
N LYS A 213 16.25 -31.08 -18.55
CA LYS A 213 14.94 -31.16 -19.23
C LYS A 213 15.09 -31.66 -20.68
N GLU A 214 16.09 -31.18 -21.43
CA GLU A 214 16.36 -31.60 -22.81
C GLU A 214 16.77 -33.06 -22.88
N VAL A 215 17.67 -33.53 -22.02
CA VAL A 215 18.10 -34.94 -21.97
C VAL A 215 16.92 -35.86 -21.68
N ARG A 216 16.02 -35.48 -20.77
CA ARG A 216 14.79 -36.24 -20.48
C ARG A 216 13.90 -36.35 -21.72
N ASN A 217 13.63 -35.22 -22.37
CA ASN A 217 12.76 -35.16 -23.54
C ASN A 217 13.36 -35.91 -24.74
N LEU A 218 14.67 -35.79 -24.96
CA LEU A 218 15.38 -36.49 -26.04
C LEU A 218 15.43 -38.00 -25.83
N LYS A 219 15.60 -38.45 -24.58
CA LYS A 219 15.48 -39.87 -24.21
C LYS A 219 14.07 -40.41 -24.49
N TRP A 220 13.04 -39.63 -24.13
CA TRP A 220 11.65 -40.00 -24.40
C TRP A 220 11.32 -40.05 -25.91
N LEU A 221 11.94 -39.18 -26.69
CA LEU A 221 11.84 -39.13 -28.16
C LEU A 221 12.62 -40.24 -28.88
N GLY A 222 13.40 -41.06 -28.15
CA GLY A 222 14.18 -42.18 -28.67
C GLY A 222 15.54 -41.81 -29.25
N PHE A 223 16.04 -40.60 -29.03
CA PHE A 223 17.38 -40.21 -29.50
C PHE A 223 18.48 -40.83 -28.63
N ARG A 224 19.58 -41.26 -29.26
CA ARG A 224 20.76 -41.77 -28.57
C ARG A 224 21.62 -40.63 -28.06
N VAL A 225 21.32 -40.14 -26.86
CA VAL A 225 22.08 -39.07 -26.20
C VAL A 225 23.44 -39.62 -25.71
N PRO A 226 24.57 -38.93 -25.96
CA PRO A 226 25.87 -39.32 -25.43
C PRO A 226 25.88 -39.48 -23.90
N LEU A 227 26.45 -40.59 -23.41
CA LEU A 227 26.47 -40.94 -21.98
C LEU A 227 27.11 -39.85 -21.10
N ALA A 228 28.12 -39.14 -21.60
CA ALA A 228 28.75 -38.03 -20.87
C ALA A 228 27.76 -36.90 -20.55
N ILE A 229 26.84 -36.58 -21.48
CA ILE A 229 25.81 -35.55 -21.28
C ILE A 229 24.75 -36.05 -20.29
N VAL A 230 24.38 -37.33 -20.40
CA VAL A 230 23.42 -37.98 -19.49
C VAL A 230 23.94 -37.98 -18.05
N ASN A 231 25.22 -38.30 -17.84
CA ASN A 231 25.83 -38.29 -16.51
C ASN A 231 25.88 -36.89 -15.90
N LYS A 232 26.27 -35.87 -16.69
CA LYS A 232 26.22 -34.46 -16.26
C LYS A 232 24.80 -34.03 -15.89
N ALA A 233 23.81 -34.40 -16.71
CA ALA A 233 22.39 -34.13 -16.43
C ALA A 233 21.91 -34.81 -15.15
N HIS A 234 22.37 -36.04 -14.88
CA HIS A 234 22.01 -36.78 -13.68
C HIS A 234 22.58 -36.14 -12.41
N GLN A 235 23.86 -35.78 -12.42
CA GLN A 235 24.51 -35.05 -11.32
C GLN A 235 23.83 -33.71 -11.06
N ALA A 236 23.51 -32.96 -12.13
CA ALA A 236 22.76 -31.71 -12.02
C ALA A 236 21.36 -31.89 -11.41
N ASN A 237 20.65 -32.97 -11.74
CA ASN A 237 19.32 -33.24 -11.19
C ASN A 237 19.35 -33.56 -9.69
N GLN A 238 20.43 -34.19 -9.19
CA GLN A 238 20.58 -34.47 -7.77
C GLN A 238 20.81 -33.18 -6.97
N LEU A 239 21.55 -32.22 -7.53
CA LEU A 239 21.85 -30.93 -6.89
C LEU A 239 20.75 -29.88 -7.12
N TYR A 240 19.86 -30.09 -8.09
CA TYR A 240 18.79 -29.18 -8.48
C TYR A 240 17.90 -28.69 -7.33
N PRO A 241 17.33 -29.54 -6.45
CA PRO A 241 16.46 -29.06 -5.37
C PRO A 241 17.19 -28.11 -4.42
N PHE A 242 18.46 -28.40 -4.09
CA PHE A 242 19.27 -27.55 -3.23
C PHE A 242 19.65 -26.24 -3.93
N ALA A 243 19.95 -26.28 -5.22
CA ALA A 243 20.25 -25.07 -5.98
C ALA A 243 19.04 -24.13 -6.05
N ILE A 244 17.83 -24.65 -6.27
CA ILE A 244 16.61 -23.83 -6.29
C ILE A 244 16.36 -23.19 -4.93
N SER A 245 16.41 -23.98 -3.85
CA SER A 245 16.15 -23.43 -2.51
C SER A 245 17.14 -22.33 -2.16
N LEU A 246 18.43 -22.49 -2.50
CA LEU A 246 19.44 -21.46 -2.33
C LEU A 246 19.21 -20.23 -3.23
N ILE A 247 18.85 -20.42 -4.50
CA ILE A 247 18.54 -19.30 -5.42
C ILE A 247 17.34 -18.50 -4.89
N GLU A 248 16.30 -19.19 -4.48
CA GLU A 248 15.08 -18.59 -3.95
C GLU A 248 15.38 -17.85 -2.66
N SER A 249 16.12 -18.46 -1.74
CA SER A 249 16.53 -17.84 -0.48
C SER A 249 17.41 -16.60 -0.69
N VAL A 250 18.37 -16.63 -1.63
CA VAL A 250 19.17 -15.45 -1.96
C VAL A 250 18.30 -14.35 -2.57
N ARG A 251 17.35 -14.72 -3.44
CA ARG A 251 16.44 -13.76 -4.07
C ARG A 251 15.48 -13.13 -3.06
N THR A 252 14.95 -13.89 -2.11
CA THR A 252 14.11 -13.37 -1.02
C THR A 252 14.93 -12.50 -0.08
N TYR A 253 16.18 -12.86 0.21
CA TYR A 253 17.10 -12.00 0.98
C TYR A 253 17.41 -10.67 0.29
N GLU A 254 17.69 -10.68 -1.02
CA GLU A 254 17.89 -9.44 -1.79
C GLU A 254 16.63 -8.58 -1.76
N ARG A 255 15.45 -9.18 -1.97
CA ARG A 255 14.18 -8.46 -1.98
C ARG A 255 13.83 -7.87 -0.63
N THR A 256 14.08 -8.59 0.46
CA THR A 256 13.85 -8.11 1.83
C THR A 256 14.85 -7.01 2.18
N CYS A 257 16.12 -7.12 1.76
CA CYS A 257 17.11 -6.07 1.93
C CYS A 257 16.75 -4.78 1.16
N GLU A 258 16.23 -4.88 -0.07
CA GLU A 258 15.70 -3.70 -0.81
C GLU A 258 14.58 -3.01 -0.02
N ARG A 259 13.60 -3.77 0.50
CA ARG A 259 12.50 -3.23 1.32
C ARG A 259 12.98 -2.59 2.63
N VAL A 260 14.00 -3.17 3.27
CA VAL A 260 14.59 -2.64 4.51
C VAL A 260 15.39 -1.37 4.22
N GLU A 261 16.11 -1.28 3.11
CA GLU A 261 16.88 -0.08 2.73
C GLU A 261 15.99 1.11 2.33
N GLU A 262 14.78 0.86 1.84
CA GLU A 262 13.78 1.91 1.58
C GLU A 262 13.35 2.64 2.87
N ARG A 263 13.35 1.97 4.04
CA ARG A 263 12.96 2.55 5.32
C ARG A 263 14.10 2.55 6.34
N LYS A 264 14.77 3.70 6.50
CA LYS A 264 15.92 3.88 7.42
C LYS A 264 15.61 3.51 8.88
N CYS A 265 14.35 3.61 9.32
CA CYS A 265 13.94 3.27 10.69
C CYS A 265 13.91 1.75 10.94
N ILE A 266 13.55 0.95 9.93
CA ILE A 266 13.52 -0.53 10.02
C ILE A 266 14.93 -1.12 10.16
N VAL A 267 15.93 -0.47 9.53
CA VAL A 267 17.33 -0.94 9.54
C VAL A 267 17.85 -1.17 10.96
N LEU A 268 17.44 -0.35 11.93
CA LEU A 268 17.88 -0.45 13.32
C LEU A 268 17.33 -1.70 14.02
N LEU A 269 16.04 -1.99 13.81
CA LEU A 269 15.31 -3.11 14.42
C LEU A 269 15.74 -4.45 13.85
N VAL A 270 15.99 -4.47 12.54
CA VAL A 270 16.30 -5.67 11.76
C VAL A 270 17.80 -6.02 11.79
N ALA A 271 18.65 -5.17 12.37
CA ALA A 271 20.10 -5.33 12.38
C ALA A 271 20.58 -6.66 13.00
N GLY A 272 19.90 -7.17 14.03
CA GLY A 272 20.20 -8.47 14.65
C GLY A 272 19.97 -9.62 13.68
N LEU A 273 18.74 -9.74 13.16
CA LEU A 273 18.37 -10.78 12.21
C LEU A 273 19.18 -10.69 10.90
N ARG A 274 19.48 -9.47 10.43
CA ARG A 274 20.33 -9.26 9.25
C ARG A 274 21.74 -9.80 9.50
N ARG A 275 22.29 -9.65 10.70
CA ARG A 275 23.61 -10.19 11.07
C ARG A 275 23.59 -11.71 11.08
N ASP A 276 22.54 -12.33 11.62
CA ASP A 276 22.41 -13.79 11.68
C ASP A 276 22.36 -14.39 10.27
N VAL A 277 21.58 -13.78 9.37
CA VAL A 277 21.54 -14.18 7.96
C VAL A 277 22.90 -13.96 7.28
N GLN A 278 23.57 -12.82 7.54
CA GLN A 278 24.90 -12.55 6.98
C GLN A 278 25.98 -13.52 7.50
N ALA A 279 25.88 -13.96 8.75
CA ALA A 279 26.78 -14.97 9.32
C ALA A 279 26.61 -16.31 8.57
N LEU A 280 25.37 -16.74 8.35
CA LEU A 280 25.10 -17.95 7.56
C LEU A 280 25.56 -17.80 6.11
N ILE A 281 25.37 -16.63 5.48
CA ILE A 281 25.90 -16.38 4.13
C ILE A 281 27.44 -16.46 4.12
N ALA A 282 28.11 -15.91 5.13
CA ALA A 282 29.58 -15.96 5.24
C ALA A 282 30.09 -17.41 5.37
N GLU A 283 29.44 -18.24 6.19
CA GLU A 283 29.71 -19.68 6.25
C GLU A 283 29.50 -20.34 4.88
N GLY A 284 28.42 -19.97 4.18
CA GLY A 284 28.06 -20.47 2.86
C GLY A 284 29.06 -20.18 1.75
N ILE A 285 29.69 -19.01 1.76
CA ILE A 285 30.68 -18.60 0.74
C ILE A 285 31.88 -19.55 0.73
N SER A 286 32.21 -20.16 1.87
CA SER A 286 33.30 -21.14 1.99
C SER A 286 32.93 -22.54 1.48
N LEU A 287 31.64 -22.84 1.30
CA LEU A 287 31.15 -24.16 0.95
C LEU A 287 31.22 -24.45 -0.56
N VAL A 288 31.44 -25.73 -0.87
CA VAL A 288 31.52 -26.32 -2.21
C VAL A 288 30.36 -27.29 -2.40
N TRP A 289 29.89 -27.46 -3.65
CA TRP A 289 28.77 -28.35 -4.00
C TRP A 289 28.91 -29.81 -3.53
N GLU A 290 30.15 -30.27 -3.31
CA GLU A 290 30.48 -31.63 -2.88
C GLU A 290 30.46 -31.81 -1.34
N SER A 291 30.13 -30.75 -0.59
CA SER A 291 30.09 -30.82 0.88
C SER A 291 28.89 -31.63 1.38
N TYR A 292 29.15 -32.59 2.28
CA TYR A 292 28.09 -33.36 2.96
C TYR A 292 27.10 -32.47 3.75
N LYS A 293 27.55 -31.28 4.19
CA LYS A 293 26.73 -30.36 5.00
C LYS A 293 25.80 -29.46 4.16
N LEU A 294 25.81 -29.58 2.83
CA LEU A 294 25.07 -28.67 1.95
C LEU A 294 23.56 -28.72 2.19
N ASP A 295 22.99 -29.90 2.40
CA ASP A 295 21.55 -30.07 2.62
C ASP A 295 21.10 -29.38 3.92
N VAL A 296 21.76 -29.70 5.04
CA VAL A 296 21.48 -29.09 6.35
C VAL A 296 21.67 -27.56 6.31
N TYR A 297 22.69 -27.10 5.58
CA TYR A 297 22.92 -25.67 5.40
C TYR A 297 21.83 -24.99 4.57
N ALA A 298 21.42 -25.59 3.44
CA ALA A 298 20.38 -25.03 2.56
C ALA A 298 19.04 -24.93 3.28
N GLN A 299 18.68 -25.92 4.10
CA GLN A 299 17.46 -25.89 4.92
C GLN A 299 17.53 -24.79 5.98
N ARG A 300 18.63 -24.72 6.76
CA ARG A 300 18.81 -23.67 7.79
C ARG A 300 18.81 -22.26 7.20
N LEU A 301 19.44 -22.07 6.04
CA LEU A 301 19.47 -20.79 5.36
C LEU A 301 18.07 -20.42 4.86
N ALA A 302 17.30 -21.37 4.30
CA ALA A 302 15.94 -21.12 3.87
C ALA A 302 15.02 -20.77 5.06
N GLU A 303 15.10 -21.49 6.18
CA GLU A 303 14.32 -21.21 7.39
C GLU A 303 14.66 -19.85 7.99
N THR A 304 15.94 -19.51 8.13
CA THR A 304 16.36 -18.21 8.68
C THR A 304 15.97 -17.04 7.79
N ILE A 305 16.06 -17.20 6.47
CA ILE A 305 15.62 -16.15 5.53
C ILE A 305 14.09 -16.06 5.48
N PHE A 306 13.37 -17.16 5.61
CA PHE A 306 11.92 -17.14 5.71
C PHE A 306 11.47 -16.43 6.98
N ASN A 307 12.05 -16.77 8.13
CA ASN A 307 11.81 -16.08 9.40
C ASN A 307 12.18 -14.59 9.30
N PHE A 308 13.28 -14.27 8.62
CA PHE A 308 13.67 -12.88 8.36
C PHE A 308 12.61 -12.14 7.52
N GLN A 309 12.11 -12.77 6.46
CA GLN A 309 11.09 -12.20 5.60
C GLN A 309 9.79 -11.96 6.38
N GLU A 310 9.30 -12.95 7.11
CA GLU A 310 8.07 -12.84 7.90
C GLU A 310 8.21 -11.71 8.94
N LYS A 311 9.34 -11.66 9.65
CA LYS A 311 9.62 -10.58 10.61
C LYS A 311 9.69 -9.20 9.97
N VAL A 312 10.29 -9.07 8.78
CA VAL A 312 10.33 -7.79 8.05
C VAL A 312 8.93 -7.38 7.57
N GLU A 313 8.10 -8.32 7.13
CA GLU A 313 6.73 -8.06 6.72
C GLU A 313 5.84 -7.65 7.90
N ASP A 314 5.92 -8.38 9.02
CA ASP A 314 5.26 -8.03 10.28
C ASP A 314 5.68 -6.64 10.77
N LEU A 315 6.99 -6.34 10.75
CA LEU A 315 7.52 -5.03 11.13
C LEU A 315 6.97 -3.90 10.27
N LEU A 316 6.83 -4.12 8.97
CA LEU A 316 6.29 -3.11 8.07
C LEU A 316 4.83 -2.81 8.41
N VAL A 317 4.02 -3.85 8.67
CA VAL A 317 2.62 -3.68 9.10
C VAL A 317 2.53 -2.96 10.45
N ILE A 318 3.40 -3.28 11.40
CA ILE A 318 3.43 -2.61 12.71
C ILE A 318 3.87 -1.15 12.56
N GLU A 319 4.89 -0.87 11.73
CA GLU A 319 5.33 0.51 11.47
C GLU A 319 4.23 1.33 10.82
N GLU A 320 3.49 0.78 9.85
CA GLU A 320 2.35 1.49 9.23
C GLU A 320 1.24 1.79 10.24
N LYS A 321 0.94 0.86 11.15
CA LYS A 321 -0.01 1.09 12.25
C LYS A 321 0.50 2.21 13.17
N ILE A 322 1.77 2.20 13.56
CA ILE A 322 2.36 3.21 14.43
C ILE A 322 2.38 4.57 13.73
N GLN A 323 2.74 4.64 12.45
CA GLN A 323 2.70 5.88 11.68
C GLN A 323 1.28 6.43 11.53
N LEU A 324 0.27 5.57 11.38
CA LEU A 324 -1.12 5.99 11.36
C LEU A 324 -1.52 6.59 12.72
N GLU A 325 -1.16 5.94 13.83
CA GLU A 325 -1.47 6.46 15.17
C GLU A 325 -0.66 7.73 15.52
N VAL A 326 0.59 7.85 15.06
CA VAL A 326 1.38 9.09 15.18
C VAL A 326 0.75 10.22 14.37
N ARG A 327 0.20 9.93 13.18
CA ARG A 327 -0.58 10.93 12.42
C ARG A 327 -1.94 11.22 13.05
N SER A 328 -2.58 10.23 13.68
CA SER A 328 -3.85 10.45 14.40
C SER A 328 -3.64 11.36 15.61
N LEU A 329 -2.45 11.34 16.22
CA LEU A 329 -2.03 12.33 17.21
C LEU A 329 -1.99 13.76 16.63
N GLU A 330 -1.86 13.98 15.32
CA GLU A 330 -1.96 15.32 14.69
C GLU A 330 -3.41 15.80 14.48
N THR A 331 -4.40 14.89 14.42
CA THR A 331 -5.81 15.22 14.10
C THR A 331 -6.82 15.08 15.26
N CYS A 332 -6.45 14.39 16.35
CA CYS A 332 -7.24 14.24 17.57
C CYS A 332 -7.68 15.56 18.26
N ALA A 333 -8.76 15.53 19.05
CA ALA A 333 -9.18 16.63 19.93
C ALA A 333 -8.23 16.78 21.14
N PHE A 334 -8.21 17.95 21.78
CA PHE A 334 -7.39 18.23 22.97
C PHE A 334 -7.95 17.58 24.24
N ASP A 335 -8.10 16.26 24.23
CA ASP A 335 -8.63 15.49 25.34
C ASP A 335 -7.58 14.51 25.88
N HIS A 336 -7.26 14.63 27.17
CA HIS A 336 -6.31 13.75 27.86
C HIS A 336 -6.63 12.26 27.68
N LYS A 337 -7.93 11.89 27.68
CA LYS A 337 -8.38 10.51 27.51
C LYS A 337 -8.02 9.94 26.14
N THR A 338 -8.20 10.74 25.09
CA THR A 338 -7.94 10.31 23.71
C THR A 338 -6.45 10.17 23.44
N PHE A 339 -5.63 11.11 23.92
CA PHE A 339 -4.18 11.00 23.86
C PHE A 339 -3.65 9.78 24.63
N SER A 340 -4.18 9.53 25.83
CA SER A 340 -3.84 8.34 26.62
C SER A 340 -4.22 7.04 25.92
N GLU A 341 -5.36 6.99 25.24
CA GLU A 341 -5.77 5.82 24.47
C GLU A 341 -4.86 5.58 23.25
N ILE A 342 -4.54 6.62 22.49
CA ILE A 342 -3.65 6.53 21.31
C ILE A 342 -2.24 6.12 21.74
N LEU A 343 -1.68 6.75 22.77
CA LEU A 343 -0.40 6.35 23.35
C LEU A 343 -0.44 4.91 23.89
N GLY A 344 -1.57 4.48 24.47
CA GLY A 344 -1.80 3.10 24.88
C GLY A 344 -1.81 2.11 23.71
N ARG A 345 -2.33 2.49 22.54
CA ARG A 345 -2.26 1.67 21.31
C ARG A 345 -0.85 1.60 20.74
N ILE A 346 -0.13 2.73 20.72
CA ILE A 346 1.27 2.78 20.32
C ILE A 346 2.11 1.90 21.26
N GLN A 347 1.89 2.00 22.58
CA GLN A 347 2.58 1.16 23.57
C GLN A 347 2.29 -0.33 23.34
N LYS A 348 1.04 -0.73 23.05
CA LYS A 348 0.72 -2.13 22.70
C LYS A 348 1.49 -2.60 21.46
N ALA A 349 1.56 -1.77 20.42
CA ALA A 349 2.33 -2.08 19.23
C ALA A 349 3.84 -2.20 19.53
N VAL A 350 4.37 -1.37 20.43
CA VAL A 350 5.76 -1.46 20.90
C VAL A 350 5.98 -2.70 21.79
N ASP A 351 5.01 -3.09 22.59
CA ASP A 351 5.04 -4.32 23.39
C ASP A 351 5.03 -5.57 22.50
N ASP A 352 4.25 -5.56 21.41
CA ASP A 352 4.26 -6.61 20.38
C ASP A 352 5.64 -6.72 19.70
N LEU A 353 6.33 -5.59 19.49
CA LEU A 353 7.70 -5.57 18.98
C LEU A 353 8.71 -6.14 19.99
N ASN A 354 8.51 -5.89 21.29
CA ASN A 354 9.36 -6.44 22.35
C ASN A 354 9.25 -7.97 22.45
N LEU A 355 8.06 -8.54 22.23
CA LEU A 355 7.86 -10.00 22.22
C LEU A 355 8.69 -10.71 21.14
N HIS A 356 9.05 -10.01 20.06
CA HIS A 356 9.85 -10.53 18.96
C HIS A 356 11.36 -10.29 19.09
N SER A 357 11.82 -9.75 20.24
CA SER A 357 13.24 -9.54 20.57
C SER A 357 14.07 -8.84 19.48
N TYR A 358 13.51 -7.80 18.85
CA TYR A 358 14.25 -7.00 17.88
C TYR A 358 15.46 -6.28 18.51
N SER A 359 16.52 -6.16 17.72
CA SER A 359 17.75 -5.47 18.15
C SER A 359 17.51 -3.96 18.20
N ASN A 360 18.12 -3.26 19.16
CA ASN A 360 18.12 -1.79 19.23
C ASN A 360 16.73 -1.13 19.31
N LEU A 361 15.72 -1.84 19.82
CA LEU A 361 14.38 -1.29 20.03
C LEU A 361 14.41 -0.01 20.87
N SER A 362 15.30 0.09 21.87
CA SER A 362 15.48 1.31 22.68
C SER A 362 15.82 2.56 21.86
N ILE A 363 16.72 2.43 20.86
CA ILE A 363 17.11 3.57 20.01
C ILE A 363 15.94 3.99 19.11
N TRP A 364 15.17 3.02 18.63
CA TRP A 364 14.01 3.29 17.79
C TRP A 364 12.84 3.88 18.59
N VAL A 365 12.58 3.38 19.80
CA VAL A 365 11.59 3.97 20.73
C VAL A 365 11.99 5.40 21.09
N ASN A 366 13.28 5.67 21.32
CA ASN A 366 13.74 7.04 21.55
C ASN A 366 13.46 7.98 20.36
N LYS A 367 13.58 7.48 19.11
CA LYS A 367 13.23 8.26 17.92
C LYS A 367 11.74 8.51 17.81
N LEU A 368 10.93 7.48 18.03
CA LEU A 368 9.47 7.64 18.08
C LEU A 368 9.05 8.61 19.18
N ASP A 369 9.66 8.52 20.36
CA ASP A 369 9.43 9.46 21.45
C ASP A 369 9.77 10.88 21.05
N THR A 370 10.89 11.10 20.35
CA THR A 370 11.23 12.45 19.87
C THR A 370 10.24 12.97 18.81
N GLU A 371 9.75 12.10 17.93
CA GLU A 371 8.72 12.49 16.93
C GLU A 371 7.39 12.83 17.62
N ILE A 372 6.99 12.04 18.61
CA ILE A 372 5.78 12.29 19.41
C ILE A 372 5.94 13.56 20.25
N GLU A 373 7.11 13.79 20.84
CA GLU A 373 7.44 15.04 21.56
C GLU A 373 7.28 16.27 20.66
N GLU A 374 7.75 16.21 19.41
CA GLU A 374 7.64 17.32 18.44
C GLU A 374 6.17 17.58 18.05
N ILE A 375 5.39 16.52 17.78
CA ILE A 375 3.96 16.64 17.42
C ILE A 375 3.14 17.21 18.59
N LEU A 376 3.34 16.66 19.79
CA LEU A 376 2.67 17.15 20.99
C LEU A 376 3.09 18.59 21.32
N GLY A 377 4.37 18.95 21.12
CA GLY A 377 4.86 20.32 21.26
C GLY A 377 4.21 21.30 20.28
N ALA A 378 4.15 20.95 18.99
CA ALA A 378 3.47 21.76 17.98
C ALA A 378 1.98 21.99 18.31
N ARG A 379 1.33 20.96 18.85
CA ARG A 379 -0.05 21.05 19.32
C ARG A 379 -0.24 21.90 20.55
N LEU A 380 0.63 21.76 21.56
CA LEU A 380 0.57 22.62 22.74
C LEU A 380 0.73 24.09 22.33
N GLU A 381 1.59 24.39 21.35
CA GLU A 381 1.73 25.75 20.80
C GLU A 381 0.44 26.24 20.14
N ALA A 382 -0.19 25.42 19.30
CA ALA A 382 -1.46 25.75 18.67
C ALA A 382 -2.60 25.89 19.69
N GLY A 383 -2.62 25.05 20.73
CA GLY A 383 -3.57 25.12 21.85
C GLY A 383 -3.39 26.38 22.68
N LEU A 384 -2.15 26.77 23.01
CA LEU A 384 -1.86 28.01 23.72
C LEU A 384 -2.26 29.24 22.89
N LYS A 385 -2.00 29.24 21.57
CA LYS A 385 -2.46 30.32 20.68
C LYS A 385 -3.98 30.42 20.64
N ALA A 386 -4.70 29.31 20.48
CA ALA A 386 -6.16 29.28 20.54
C ALA A 386 -6.67 29.80 21.91
N TRP A 387 -6.02 29.41 23.01
CA TRP A 387 -6.35 29.86 24.36
C TRP A 387 -6.14 31.38 24.51
N THR A 388 -5.06 31.94 23.94
CA THR A 388 -4.85 33.40 23.92
C THR A 388 -5.89 34.16 23.11
N GLN A 389 -6.36 33.60 22.00
CA GLN A 389 -7.38 34.21 21.15
C GLN A 389 -8.75 34.22 21.86
N VAL A 390 -9.10 33.13 22.54
CA VAL A 390 -10.32 33.06 23.36
C VAL A 390 -10.26 34.04 24.53
N LEU A 391 -9.11 34.17 25.20
CA LEU A 391 -8.91 35.15 26.27
C LEU A 391 -9.16 36.59 25.81
N LEU A 392 -8.62 36.97 24.65
CA LEU A 392 -8.74 38.33 24.10
C LEU A 392 -10.12 38.63 23.50
N GLY A 393 -11.05 37.66 23.51
CA GLY A 393 -12.40 37.83 22.96
C GLY A 393 -12.44 37.94 21.43
N GLN A 394 -11.33 37.65 20.75
CA GLN A 394 -11.28 37.50 19.30
C GLN A 394 -11.80 36.11 18.92
N THR A 395 -13.10 35.89 19.14
CA THR A 395 -13.78 34.85 18.35
C THR A 395 -13.78 35.36 16.92
N ASP A 396 -13.02 34.67 16.06
CA ASP A 396 -13.04 34.91 14.62
C ASP A 396 -14.51 34.89 14.18
N GLY A 397 -15.02 36.06 13.78
CA GLY A 397 -16.18 36.18 12.92
C GLY A 397 -15.85 35.63 11.54
N LYS A 398 -15.64 34.31 11.44
CA LYS A 398 -15.79 33.57 10.19
C LYS A 398 -17.21 33.03 10.22
N GLY A 399 -18.07 33.78 9.54
CA GLY A 399 -19.51 33.57 9.53
C GLY A 399 -19.93 32.19 9.04
N ASP A 400 -21.14 31.85 9.46
CA ASP A 400 -22.10 31.06 8.69
C ASP A 400 -21.99 31.39 7.20
N MET A 401 -21.28 30.56 6.46
CA MET A 401 -21.45 30.40 5.02
C MET A 401 -21.30 28.92 4.72
N ASP A 402 -22.46 28.32 4.45
CA ASP A 402 -22.66 26.96 3.98
C ASP A 402 -21.53 26.47 3.06
N THR A 403 -20.79 25.46 3.51
CA THR A 403 -20.15 24.49 2.63
C THR A 403 -20.09 23.13 3.33
N ASP A 404 -21.05 22.28 2.97
CA ASP A 404 -21.10 20.86 3.28
C ASP A 404 -19.81 20.15 2.82
N ALA A 405 -18.86 20.01 3.73
CA ALA A 405 -17.86 18.95 3.70
C ALA A 405 -17.53 18.57 5.15
N PRO A 406 -17.70 17.30 5.56
CA PRO A 406 -17.30 16.88 6.90
C PRO A 406 -15.77 16.90 6.96
N LEU A 407 -15.21 18.02 7.42
CA LEU A 407 -13.81 18.10 7.83
C LEU A 407 -13.67 17.31 9.12
N THR A 408 -13.45 16.00 8.99
CA THR A 408 -13.06 15.07 10.06
C THR A 408 -11.63 15.37 10.51
N GLY A 409 -11.42 16.55 11.10
CA GLY A 409 -10.18 16.98 11.70
C GLY A 409 -10.46 18.11 12.68
N HIS A 410 -10.33 17.83 13.98
CA HIS A 410 -10.42 18.87 14.99
C HIS A 410 -9.27 19.86 14.79
N GLN A 411 -9.55 21.16 14.94
CA GLN A 411 -8.50 22.17 14.84
C GLN A 411 -7.38 21.85 15.85
N PRO A 412 -6.10 22.01 15.46
CA PRO A 412 -4.95 21.61 16.27
C PRO A 412 -4.74 22.48 17.52
N GLY A 413 -5.70 23.33 17.91
CA GLY A 413 -5.73 23.99 19.22
C GLY A 413 -6.94 23.66 20.11
N GLY A 414 -7.91 22.88 19.62
CA GLY A 414 -9.18 22.66 20.32
C GLY A 414 -10.00 23.94 20.51
N GLU A 415 -11.13 23.82 21.22
CA GLU A 415 -11.92 24.95 21.70
C GLU A 415 -11.72 25.12 23.20
N PRO A 416 -10.78 25.96 23.64
CA PRO A 416 -10.59 26.16 25.06
C PRO A 416 -11.78 26.90 25.66
N ARG A 417 -12.60 26.18 26.44
CA ARG A 417 -13.70 26.76 27.21
C ARG A 417 -13.18 27.25 28.55
N ILE A 418 -12.81 28.53 28.60
CA ILE A 418 -12.45 29.19 29.86
C ILE A 418 -13.74 29.41 30.65
N LYS A 419 -13.77 28.97 31.91
CA LYS A 419 -14.92 29.23 32.79
C LYS A 419 -15.07 30.72 33.02
N LEU A 420 -16.28 31.23 32.80
CA LEU A 420 -16.61 32.63 33.03
C LEU A 420 -16.44 32.96 34.52
N VAL A 421 -15.62 33.96 34.83
CA VAL A 421 -15.46 34.47 36.20
C VAL A 421 -16.32 35.72 36.34
N VAL A 422 -17.34 35.64 37.18
CA VAL A 422 -18.20 36.79 37.48
C VAL A 422 -17.64 37.50 38.72
N LEU A 423 -17.21 38.74 38.53
CA LEU A 423 -16.80 39.69 39.58
C LEU A 423 -18.04 40.48 40.01
N GLU A 424 -18.49 40.32 41.25
CA GLU A 424 -19.58 41.13 41.81
C GLU A 424 -19.01 42.29 42.64
N PHE A 425 -19.48 43.51 42.40
CA PHE A 425 -19.27 44.61 43.35
C PHE A 425 -20.28 44.50 44.50
N ARG A 426 -19.78 44.49 45.75
CA ARG A 426 -20.58 44.51 46.97
C ARG A 426 -20.21 45.70 47.85
N ILE A 427 -21.21 46.26 48.53
CA ILE A 427 -21.05 47.37 49.45
C ILE A 427 -21.21 46.82 50.87
N THR A 428 -20.15 46.87 51.69
CA THR A 428 -20.22 46.57 53.14
C THR A 428 -19.56 47.71 53.90
N ASN A 429 -20.24 48.24 54.93
CA ASN A 429 -19.76 49.38 55.73
C ASN A 429 -19.28 50.58 54.89
N GLN A 430 -20.09 51.01 53.91
CA GLN A 430 -19.79 52.12 53.00
C GLN A 430 -18.55 51.92 52.09
N LEU A 431 -17.91 50.75 52.11
CA LEU A 431 -16.79 50.41 51.24
C LEU A 431 -17.23 49.47 50.12
N ILE A 432 -16.87 49.81 48.88
CA ILE A 432 -17.06 48.95 47.71
C ILE A 432 -15.92 47.92 47.70
N HIS A 433 -16.24 46.64 47.82
CA HIS A 433 -15.29 45.54 47.64
C HIS A 433 -15.76 44.59 46.52
N LEU A 434 -14.79 44.02 45.83
CA LEU A 434 -15.02 43.01 44.81
C LEU A 434 -15.03 41.63 45.44
N GLU A 435 -16.08 40.86 45.18
CA GLU A 435 -16.12 39.42 45.43
C GLU A 435 -16.16 38.67 44.10
N PRO A 436 -15.24 37.73 43.83
CA PRO A 436 -13.94 37.49 44.48
C PRO A 436 -12.93 38.62 44.22
N HIS A 437 -11.84 38.66 44.99
CA HIS A 437 -10.79 39.67 44.80
C HIS A 437 -10.13 39.55 43.41
N LEU A 438 -9.58 40.66 42.92
CA LEU A 438 -8.89 40.73 41.63
C LEU A 438 -7.75 39.70 41.53
N GLU A 439 -7.03 39.48 42.63
CA GLU A 439 -5.95 38.48 42.73
C GLU A 439 -6.46 37.04 42.58
N ALA A 440 -7.60 36.71 43.20
CA ALA A 440 -8.22 35.39 43.08
C ALA A 440 -8.67 35.11 41.63
N CYS A 441 -9.11 36.13 40.89
CA CYS A 441 -9.42 36.00 39.47
C CYS A 441 -8.17 35.71 38.65
N ARG A 442 -7.06 36.39 38.95
CA ARG A 442 -5.77 36.14 38.30
C ARG A 442 -5.27 34.72 38.58
N GLU A 443 -5.35 34.26 39.83
CA GLU A 443 -5.01 32.89 40.21
C GLU A 443 -5.86 31.86 39.48
N HIS A 444 -7.17 32.10 39.36
CA HIS A 444 -8.07 31.20 38.65
C HIS A 444 -7.72 31.09 37.15
N LEU A 445 -7.44 32.22 36.48
CA LEU A 445 -7.01 32.23 35.08
C LEU A 445 -5.67 31.52 34.87
N HIS A 446 -4.72 31.70 35.80
CA HIS A 446 -3.46 30.95 35.78
C HIS A 446 -3.67 29.46 36.04
N TRP A 447 -4.58 29.09 36.94
CA TRP A 447 -4.90 27.69 37.23
C TRP A 447 -5.54 27.00 36.03
N GLU A 448 -6.49 27.63 35.34
CA GLU A 448 -7.08 27.09 34.11
C GLU A 448 -6.03 26.96 33.00
N LEU A 449 -5.14 27.95 32.81
CA LEU A 449 -4.00 27.83 31.88
C LEU A 449 -3.12 26.62 32.22
N HIS A 450 -2.76 26.45 33.49
CA HIS A 450 -1.95 25.32 33.92
C HIS A 450 -2.69 23.98 33.81
N ALA A 451 -4.00 23.95 34.04
CA ALA A 451 -4.81 22.75 33.82
C ALA A 451 -4.80 22.33 32.34
N TRP A 452 -4.91 23.30 31.42
CA TRP A 452 -4.79 23.08 29.97
C TRP A 452 -3.39 22.62 29.55
N GLU A 453 -2.32 23.23 30.08
CA GLU A 453 -0.94 22.78 29.85
C GLU A 453 -0.71 21.35 30.39
N ASN A 454 -1.28 21.06 31.57
CA ASN A 454 -1.14 19.76 32.22
C ASN A 454 -1.76 18.62 31.41
N VAL A 455 -2.77 18.86 30.57
CA VAL A 455 -3.36 17.83 29.69
C VAL A 455 -2.31 17.21 28.77
N ALA A 456 -1.37 18.01 28.24
CA ALA A 456 -0.30 17.56 27.37
C ALA A 456 0.93 17.06 28.16
N VAL A 457 1.23 17.68 29.30
CA VAL A 457 2.44 17.43 30.08
C VAL A 457 2.34 16.17 30.95
N THR A 458 1.14 15.81 31.38
CA THR A 458 0.88 14.62 32.21
C THR A 458 0.75 13.32 31.39
N LEU A 459 0.96 13.38 30.08
CA LEU A 459 0.91 12.19 29.24
C LEU A 459 2.07 11.23 29.58
N PRO A 460 1.79 9.92 29.70
CA PRO A 460 2.82 8.93 29.98
C PRO A 460 3.71 8.73 28.74
N ARG A 461 5.03 8.70 28.95
CA ARG A 461 6.02 8.40 27.90
C ARG A 461 5.95 6.92 27.51
N ILE A 462 6.25 6.60 26.24
CA ILE A 462 6.33 5.22 25.77
C ILE A 462 7.53 4.53 26.44
N GLN A 463 7.32 3.32 26.94
CA GLN A 463 8.35 2.56 27.67
C GLN A 463 8.77 1.35 26.86
N SER A 464 10.07 1.20 26.60
CA SER A 464 10.60 0.06 25.85
C SER A 464 10.76 -1.23 26.67
N GLN A 465 10.56 -1.25 27.99
CA GLN A 465 11.01 -2.35 28.87
C GLN A 465 10.00 -2.81 29.94
N ARG A 466 8.70 -2.94 29.61
CA ARG A 466 7.70 -3.40 30.60
C ARG A 466 7.87 -4.88 31.03
N TYR A 467 8.50 -5.71 30.19
CA TYR A 467 8.69 -7.14 30.44
C TYR A 467 10.00 -7.50 31.20
N GLN A 468 10.89 -6.55 31.46
CA GLN A 468 12.05 -6.82 32.34
C GLN A 468 11.59 -6.79 33.79
N VAL A 469 11.00 -7.90 34.24
CA VAL A 469 10.73 -8.14 35.66
C VAL A 469 12.07 -8.39 36.36
N GLY A 470 12.50 -7.49 37.25
CA GLY A 470 13.34 -7.91 38.37
C GLY A 470 14.66 -7.20 38.67
N VAL A 471 14.97 -6.02 38.12
CA VAL A 471 16.04 -5.19 38.71
C VAL A 471 15.59 -3.75 38.74
N HIS A 472 15.60 -3.14 39.93
CA HIS A 472 15.32 -1.74 40.18
C HIS A 472 16.04 -0.82 39.17
N PHE A 473 15.35 -0.42 38.12
CA PHE A 473 15.58 0.87 37.50
C PHE A 473 14.46 1.75 38.01
N GLU A 474 14.74 2.48 39.09
CA GLU A 474 13.93 3.64 39.46
C GLU A 474 14.09 4.65 38.32
N LEU A 475 13.29 4.49 37.26
CA LEU A 475 13.08 5.54 36.27
C LEU A 475 12.65 6.78 37.05
N SER A 476 13.49 7.82 37.01
CA SER A 476 13.23 9.11 37.63
C SER A 476 11.84 9.60 37.15
N GLU A 477 11.06 10.23 38.01
CA GLU A 477 9.71 10.72 37.65
C GLU A 477 9.73 11.70 36.45
N GLU A 478 10.90 12.24 36.13
CA GLU A 478 11.19 13.08 34.96
C GLU A 478 11.15 12.31 33.62
N ASP A 479 11.38 10.99 33.62
CA ASP A 479 11.35 10.15 32.42
C ASP A 479 9.96 9.55 32.15
N LYS A 480 9.03 9.66 33.09
CA LYS A 480 7.68 9.05 33.01
C LYS A 480 6.67 9.93 32.28
N PHE A 481 6.90 11.24 32.22
CA PHE A 481 5.93 12.23 31.72
C PHE A 481 6.59 13.20 30.75
N PHE A 482 5.85 13.74 29.78
CA PHE A 482 6.33 14.75 28.83
C PHE A 482 6.53 16.13 29.49
N ARG A 483 7.35 16.23 30.55
CA ARG A 483 7.71 17.52 31.18
C ARG A 483 8.62 18.37 30.29
N ASN A 484 9.39 17.72 29.41
CA ASN A 484 10.28 18.36 28.44
C ASN A 484 9.57 19.02 27.25
N LEU A 485 8.23 18.85 27.13
CA LEU A 485 7.46 19.45 26.03
C LEU A 485 7.63 20.97 25.97
N HIS A 486 7.70 21.63 27.13
CA HIS A 486 7.91 23.07 27.24
C HIS A 486 9.22 23.55 26.61
N ARG A 487 10.26 22.70 26.57
CA ARG A 487 11.58 23.05 25.99
C ARG A 487 11.66 22.79 24.48
N LYS A 488 10.69 22.07 23.90
CA LYS A 488 10.71 21.65 22.48
C LYS A 488 9.57 22.24 21.63
N MET A 489 8.80 23.17 22.18
CA MET A 489 7.84 23.96 21.39
C MET A 489 8.57 24.60 20.20
N PRO A 490 8.09 24.45 18.94
CA PRO A 490 8.76 25.01 17.77
C PRO A 490 8.88 26.55 17.82
N GLY A 491 7.96 27.24 18.49
CA GLY A 491 8.02 28.67 18.83
C GLY A 491 8.64 29.02 20.20
N GLY A 492 9.23 28.04 20.90
CA GLY A 492 9.79 28.22 22.24
C GLY A 492 8.76 28.66 23.29
N ASN A 493 9.20 29.46 24.26
CA ASN A 493 8.34 30.03 25.30
C ASN A 493 7.40 31.14 24.81
N SER A 494 7.52 31.58 23.55
CA SER A 494 6.78 32.75 23.04
C SER A 494 5.26 32.60 23.14
N ALA A 495 4.71 31.40 22.88
CA ALA A 495 3.28 31.16 23.03
C ALA A 495 2.79 31.22 24.49
N ARG A 496 3.64 30.82 25.43
CA ARG A 496 3.37 30.90 26.87
C ARG A 496 3.53 32.32 27.40
N GLU A 497 4.54 33.04 26.95
CA GLU A 497 4.74 34.46 27.27
C GLU A 497 3.57 35.28 26.72
N ALA A 498 3.09 34.99 25.51
CA ALA A 498 1.93 35.62 24.91
C ALA A 498 0.65 35.34 25.72
N SER A 499 0.44 34.11 26.21
CA SER A 499 -0.73 33.78 27.04
C SER A 499 -0.67 34.45 28.41
N GLN A 500 0.49 34.48 29.04
CA GLN A 500 0.70 35.19 30.32
C GLN A 500 0.57 36.71 30.16
N ALA A 501 1.09 37.28 29.08
CA ALA A 501 0.94 38.70 28.77
C ALA A 501 -0.51 39.07 28.44
N ALA A 502 -1.26 38.19 27.77
CA ALA A 502 -2.69 38.38 27.52
C ALA A 502 -3.49 38.40 28.84
N ILE A 503 -3.21 37.47 29.78
CA ILE A 503 -3.81 37.50 31.12
C ILE A 503 -3.46 38.82 31.83
N GLN A 504 -2.20 39.24 31.83
CA GLN A 504 -1.79 40.50 32.48
C GLN A 504 -2.48 41.72 31.87
N THR A 505 -2.64 41.75 30.54
CA THR A 505 -3.31 42.84 29.83
C THR A 505 -4.79 42.92 30.18
N LEU A 506 -5.49 41.78 30.21
CA LEU A 506 -6.89 41.70 30.65
C LEU A 506 -7.04 42.13 32.11
N MET A 507 -6.19 41.63 33.00
CA MET A 507 -6.22 42.01 34.42
C MET A 507 -5.97 43.50 34.59
N LYS A 508 -5.05 44.10 33.83
CA LYS A 508 -4.79 45.55 33.87
C LYS A 508 -5.99 46.37 33.36
N GLN A 509 -6.70 45.89 32.33
CA GLN A 509 -7.94 46.54 31.86
C GLN A 509 -9.04 46.49 32.93
N VAL A 510 -9.19 45.34 33.60
CA VAL A 510 -10.14 45.19 34.72
C VAL A 510 -9.72 46.06 35.91
N GLU A 511 -8.44 46.13 36.24
CA GLU A 511 -7.91 46.97 37.33
C GLU A 511 -8.17 48.45 37.08
N VAL A 512 -7.89 48.97 35.87
CA VAL A 512 -8.20 50.36 35.51
C VAL A 512 -9.70 50.62 35.63
N TYR A 513 -10.55 49.70 35.18
CA TYR A 513 -11.99 49.83 35.31
C TYR A 513 -12.43 49.83 36.78
N VAL A 514 -11.87 48.96 37.61
CA VAL A 514 -12.16 48.91 39.05
C VAL A 514 -11.66 50.18 39.76
N GLU A 515 -10.49 50.72 39.38
CA GLU A 515 -9.98 52.00 39.90
C GLU A 515 -10.89 53.16 39.53
N GLU A 516 -11.50 53.17 38.33
CA GLU A 516 -12.54 54.14 37.98
C GLU A 516 -13.73 54.03 38.94
N TRP A 517 -14.18 52.82 39.27
CA TRP A 517 -15.24 52.58 40.25
C TRP A 517 -14.85 52.98 41.69
N LEU A 518 -13.62 52.71 42.12
CA LEU A 518 -13.11 53.14 43.43
C LEU A 518 -12.90 54.67 43.50
N ARG A 519 -12.53 55.32 42.39
CA ARG A 519 -12.52 56.79 42.31
C ARG A 519 -13.93 57.36 42.47
N TYR A 520 -14.94 56.68 41.95
CA TYR A 520 -16.34 57.06 42.20
C TYR A 520 -16.73 56.87 43.67
N GLN A 521 -16.18 55.88 44.37
CA GLN A 521 -16.38 55.75 45.82
C GLN A 521 -15.83 56.95 46.60
N ASN A 522 -14.65 57.47 46.24
CA ASN A 522 -14.11 58.67 46.88
C ASN A 522 -15.01 59.90 46.69
N LEU A 523 -15.81 59.96 45.62
CA LEU A 523 -16.84 61.00 45.44
C LEU A 523 -18.07 60.76 46.33
N TRP A 524 -18.39 59.50 46.65
CA TRP A 524 -19.48 59.13 47.55
C TRP A 524 -19.15 59.41 49.02
N ASP A 525 -17.90 59.19 49.43
CA ASP A 525 -17.44 59.39 50.82
C ASP A 525 -17.15 60.87 51.18
N MET A 526 -17.26 61.80 50.22
CA MET A 526 -17.02 63.22 50.48
C MET A 526 -18.18 63.85 51.25
N GLN A 527 -17.97 64.05 52.55
CA GLN A 527 -18.88 64.81 53.41
C GLN A 527 -19.03 66.26 52.94
N GLN A 528 -20.27 66.75 52.93
CA GLN A 528 -20.67 68.06 52.41
C GLN A 528 -19.84 69.23 53.02
N GLU A 529 -19.51 69.16 54.31
CA GLU A 529 -18.75 70.18 55.05
C GLU A 529 -17.30 70.37 54.56
N ASN A 530 -16.67 69.30 54.07
CA ASN A 530 -15.30 69.33 53.52
C ASN A 530 -15.26 69.93 52.11
N VAL A 531 -16.38 69.89 51.39
CA VAL A 531 -16.54 70.52 50.07
C VAL A 531 -16.75 72.03 50.25
N TYR A 532 -17.62 72.44 51.18
CA TYR A 532 -17.86 73.86 51.52
C TYR A 532 -16.58 74.58 51.96
N SER A 533 -15.76 73.95 52.82
CA SER A 533 -14.52 74.54 53.33
C SER A 533 -13.39 74.68 52.29
N LYS A 534 -13.36 73.82 51.26
CA LYS A 534 -12.31 73.84 50.23
C LYS A 534 -12.65 74.67 48.99
N LEU A 535 -13.92 74.80 48.63
CA LEU A 535 -14.33 75.53 47.42
C LEU A 535 -14.54 77.03 47.64
N GLY A 536 -14.95 77.46 48.84
CA GLY A 536 -15.23 78.88 49.13
C GLY A 536 -16.19 79.52 48.12
N ASP A 537 -16.07 80.84 47.90
CA ASP A 537 -16.93 81.65 47.01
C ASP A 537 -16.52 81.64 45.52
N ASN A 538 -15.62 80.74 45.09
CA ASN A 538 -15.09 80.74 43.72
C ASN A 538 -16.02 80.02 42.73
N LEU A 539 -16.79 80.81 41.96
CA LEU A 539 -17.83 80.37 41.02
C LEU A 539 -17.30 79.42 39.91
N ASP A 540 -16.07 79.62 39.44
CA ASP A 540 -15.46 78.78 38.39
C ASP A 540 -15.17 77.35 38.86
N ARG A 541 -14.78 77.18 40.13
CA ARG A 541 -14.51 75.85 40.72
C ARG A 541 -15.80 75.07 40.91
N TRP A 542 -16.88 75.75 41.28
CA TRP A 542 -18.22 75.17 41.35
C TRP A 542 -18.72 74.71 39.98
N GLN A 543 -18.49 75.50 38.91
CA GLN A 543 -18.85 75.09 37.55
C GLN A 543 -18.07 73.87 37.06
N ILE A 544 -16.76 73.81 37.33
CA ILE A 544 -15.94 72.64 36.98
C ILE A 544 -16.42 71.39 37.71
N LEU A 545 -16.73 71.51 38.99
CA LEU A 545 -17.21 70.41 39.83
C LEU A 545 -18.59 69.93 39.36
N LEU A 546 -19.51 70.83 39.04
CA LEU A 546 -20.81 70.49 38.44
C LEU A 546 -20.68 69.81 37.08
N ASN A 547 -19.74 70.25 36.23
CA ASN A 547 -19.48 69.61 34.94
C ASN A 547 -18.89 68.21 35.10
N GLN A 548 -18.00 67.99 36.07
CA GLN A 548 -17.47 66.67 36.42
C GLN A 548 -18.59 65.76 36.94
N MET A 549 -19.44 66.29 37.82
CA MET A 549 -20.62 65.59 38.35
C MET A 549 -21.64 65.21 37.26
N ARG A 550 -21.91 66.13 36.31
CA ARG A 550 -22.77 65.85 35.15
C ARG A 550 -22.19 64.74 34.27
N LYS A 551 -20.88 64.75 34.04
CA LYS A 551 -20.18 63.67 33.32
C LYS A 551 -20.27 62.33 34.06
N CYS A 552 -20.17 62.32 35.39
CA CYS A 552 -20.32 61.11 36.20
C CYS A 552 -21.75 60.55 36.13
N ARG A 553 -22.79 61.40 36.16
CA ARG A 553 -24.18 60.93 36.01
C ARG A 553 -24.43 60.24 34.67
N LEU A 554 -23.89 60.79 33.59
CA LEU A 554 -24.03 60.20 32.25
C LEU A 554 -23.43 58.80 32.16
N THR A 555 -22.41 58.48 32.97
CA THR A 555 -21.84 57.12 33.03
C THR A 555 -22.66 56.16 33.90
N PHE A 556 -23.39 56.65 34.92
CA PHE A 556 -24.28 55.84 35.75
C PHE A 556 -25.66 55.57 35.11
N ASP A 557 -26.14 56.46 34.23
CA ASP A 557 -27.43 56.31 33.52
C ASP A 557 -27.36 55.32 32.33
N ASN A 558 -26.22 54.64 32.10
CA ASN A 558 -26.15 53.57 31.11
C ASN A 558 -26.85 52.31 31.65
N ALA A 559 -27.84 51.80 30.91
CA ALA A 559 -28.68 50.65 31.29
C ALA A 559 -27.93 49.29 31.35
N GLU A 560 -26.62 49.29 31.14
CA GLU A 560 -25.80 48.09 31.24
C GLU A 560 -25.57 47.76 32.71
N THR A 561 -25.88 46.53 33.11
CA THR A 561 -25.67 46.04 34.49
C THR A 561 -24.41 45.17 34.62
N ARG A 562 -23.80 44.84 33.47
CA ARG A 562 -22.66 43.93 33.35
C ARG A 562 -21.72 44.42 32.26
N LYS A 563 -20.41 44.38 32.53
CA LYS A 563 -19.37 44.63 31.53
C LYS A 563 -18.47 43.42 31.40
N SER A 564 -18.39 42.83 30.21
CA SER A 564 -17.55 41.66 29.93
C SER A 564 -16.19 42.07 29.36
N PHE A 565 -15.12 41.66 30.03
CA PHE A 565 -13.74 41.68 29.54
C PHE A 565 -13.33 40.24 29.23
N GLY A 566 -13.61 39.78 28.01
CA GLY A 566 -13.38 38.38 27.62
C GLY A 566 -14.10 37.41 28.57
N PRO A 567 -13.40 36.50 29.27
CA PRO A 567 -13.99 35.56 30.21
C PRO A 567 -14.33 36.16 31.59
N VAL A 568 -13.94 37.39 31.87
CA VAL A 568 -14.22 38.07 33.15
C VAL A 568 -15.41 39.00 32.97
N VAL A 569 -16.50 38.75 33.70
CA VAL A 569 -17.71 39.59 33.67
C VAL A 569 -17.78 40.35 34.98
N VAL A 570 -17.74 41.68 34.90
CA VAL A 570 -17.94 42.55 36.06
C VAL A 570 -19.43 42.89 36.16
N ASP A 571 -20.09 42.36 37.19
CA ASP A 571 -21.49 42.64 37.52
C ASP A 571 -21.54 43.77 38.58
N TYR A 572 -22.13 44.90 38.19
CA TYR A 572 -22.33 46.08 39.04
C TYR A 572 -23.82 46.36 39.29
N ALA A 573 -24.71 45.40 38.97
CA ALA A 573 -26.16 45.54 39.15
C ALA A 573 -26.57 45.88 40.59
N LYS A 574 -25.88 45.30 41.58
CA LYS A 574 -26.13 45.53 43.01
C LYS A 574 -25.78 46.96 43.44
N VAL A 575 -24.75 47.54 42.82
CA VAL A 575 -24.29 48.91 43.09
C VAL A 575 -25.25 49.94 42.48
N LEU A 576 -25.76 49.69 41.28
CA LEU A 576 -26.78 50.52 40.61
C LEU A 576 -28.11 50.60 41.36
N LEU A 577 -28.50 49.58 42.12
CA LEU A 577 -29.78 49.57 42.85
C LEU A 577 -29.77 50.44 44.11
N GLN A 578 -28.62 50.58 44.78
CA GLN A 578 -28.48 51.44 45.98
C GLN A 578 -28.08 52.89 45.64
N SER A 579 -27.27 53.08 44.59
CA SER A 579 -26.62 54.36 44.25
C SER A 579 -27.53 55.56 43.89
N PRO A 580 -28.65 55.44 43.14
CA PRO A 580 -29.39 56.61 42.64
C PRO A 580 -30.14 57.38 43.74
N TYR A 581 -30.46 56.76 44.87
CA TYR A 581 -31.22 57.41 45.95
C TYR A 581 -30.38 58.39 46.75
N GLU A 582 -29.11 58.08 47.03
CA GLU A 582 -28.22 58.95 47.83
C GLU A 582 -27.61 60.08 46.98
N LEU A 583 -27.26 59.81 45.71
CA LEU A 583 -26.77 60.83 44.77
C LEU A 583 -27.83 61.88 44.46
N ASN A 584 -29.10 61.50 44.24
CA ASN A 584 -30.17 62.46 43.98
C ASN A 584 -30.41 63.40 45.18
N GLY A 585 -30.25 62.92 46.42
CA GLY A 585 -30.34 63.75 47.63
C GLY A 585 -29.26 64.83 47.71
N PHE A 586 -28.02 64.50 47.32
CA PHE A 586 -26.92 65.47 47.27
C PHE A 586 -27.14 66.55 46.18
N PHE A 587 -27.62 66.17 44.99
CA PHE A 587 -27.87 67.13 43.90
C PHE A 587 -29.08 68.05 44.16
N GLU A 588 -30.15 67.55 44.77
CA GLU A 588 -31.28 68.37 45.22
C GLU A 588 -30.81 69.44 46.22
N HIS A 589 -29.93 69.06 47.15
CA HIS A 589 -29.37 69.99 48.13
C HIS A 589 -28.43 71.03 47.50
N VAL A 590 -27.57 70.64 46.55
CA VAL A 590 -26.70 71.58 45.82
C VAL A 590 -27.51 72.55 44.94
N LYS A 591 -28.59 72.08 44.30
CA LYS A 591 -29.54 72.96 43.59
C LYS A 591 -30.17 73.97 44.55
N TYR A 592 -30.63 73.50 45.72
CA TYR A 592 -31.25 74.35 46.74
C TYR A 592 -30.27 75.42 47.25
N VAL A 593 -29.00 75.08 47.47
CA VAL A 593 -27.96 76.02 47.92
C VAL A 593 -27.55 77.01 46.83
N LEU A 594 -27.44 76.60 45.56
CA LEU A 594 -27.22 77.52 44.44
C LEU A 594 -28.38 78.48 44.25
N GLN A 595 -29.61 78.00 44.46
CA GLN A 595 -30.81 78.81 44.38
C GLN A 595 -30.87 79.84 45.53
N LEU A 596 -30.45 79.45 46.74
CA LEU A 596 -30.27 80.34 47.89
C LEU A 596 -29.16 81.39 47.66
N TYR A 597 -28.01 80.97 47.13
CA TYR A 597 -26.87 81.86 46.89
C TYR A 597 -27.14 82.87 45.76
N LEU A 598 -27.79 82.43 44.66
CA LEU A 598 -28.26 83.32 43.60
C LEU A 598 -29.34 84.29 44.09
N SER A 599 -30.20 83.86 45.02
CA SER A 599 -31.22 84.75 45.62
C SER A 599 -30.63 85.80 46.57
N PHE A 600 -29.49 85.51 47.21
CA PHE A 600 -28.79 86.45 48.11
C PHE A 600 -27.97 87.51 47.36
N HIS A 601 -27.60 87.26 46.11
CA HIS A 601 -26.73 88.14 45.32
C HIS A 601 -27.48 89.02 44.30
N TYR A 602 -28.79 88.82 44.15
CA TYR A 602 -29.69 89.62 43.29
C TYR A 602 -30.68 90.51 44.07
N LEU A 603 -30.55 90.58 45.39
CA LEU A 603 -31.11 91.62 46.28
C LEU A 603 -29.98 92.58 46.67
#